data_AF-A0A9P9WGC7-F1
#
_entry.id   AF-A0A9P9WGC7-F1
#
_cell.length_a   1.000
_cell.length_b   1.000
_cell.length_c   1.000
_cell.angle_alpha   90.00
_cell.angle_beta   90.00
_cell.angle_gamma   90.00
#
_symmetry.space_group_name_H-M   'P 1'
#
loop_
_entity.id
_entity.type
_entity.pdbx_description
1 polymer ?
#
loop_
_entity_poly.entity_id
_entity_poly.type
_entity_poly.pdbx_seq_one_letter_code
_entity_poly.pdbx_strand_id
1 'polypeptide(L)'
;MQLTNVFVSFLFASAVSAKGNKNGTDSVQAQCAQMAKLTQQVDLAANETKLANKFDNNQTAIDAFKAKVADKQAKLNTLSSNTTLTEACAVVFAHAQSVQACSKIQDWEQQIALAANDTKLTSKFDGNTTKIDAFKAKASSAATKLADMTSNSTLTTFCSVQQTVQECRAMSQLQKAVAMASNTTALQAKFDGNQTKIDKFTAKAAKAQSKLDALMANSTLMSTCSSLSQAATNGNTNGAATTDSKTASAAGSIEAAGSMISAAVLAITATMFVL
;
A
#
# COMPACT_ATOMS: atom_id res chain seq x y z
N MET A 1 -11.57 -4.63 29.51
CA MET A 1 -10.42 -3.71 29.51
C MET A 1 -10.75 -2.57 28.58
N GLN A 2 -10.78 -1.36 29.13
CA GLN A 2 -11.21 -0.13 28.47
C GLN A 2 -10.18 0.25 27.40
N LEU A 3 -10.62 0.36 26.15
CA LEU A 3 -9.82 0.90 25.05
C LEU A 3 -9.77 2.41 25.22
N THR A 4 -8.77 2.86 25.97
CA THR A 4 -8.45 4.27 26.17
C THR A 4 -8.12 4.91 24.83
N ASN A 5 -8.88 5.95 24.50
CA ASN A 5 -8.65 6.92 23.45
C ASN A 5 -7.16 7.27 23.30
N VAL A 6 -6.51 6.78 22.25
CA VAL A 6 -5.25 7.37 21.76
C VAL A 6 -5.58 8.01 20.41
N PHE A 7 -6.10 9.24 20.49
CA PHE A 7 -6.05 10.21 19.41
C PHE A 7 -4.58 10.47 19.09
N VAL A 8 -4.04 9.80 18.07
CA VAL A 8 -2.74 10.16 17.49
C VAL A 8 -2.98 11.37 16.59
N SER A 9 -2.96 12.54 17.21
CA SER A 9 -2.88 13.84 16.53
C SER A 9 -1.53 13.97 15.85
N PHE A 10 -1.37 13.37 14.67
CA PHE A 10 -0.23 13.65 13.80
C PHE A 10 -0.52 14.96 13.05
N LEU A 11 -0.02 16.05 13.62
CA LEU A 11 0.01 17.38 13.01
C LEU A 11 0.78 17.31 11.68
N PHE A 12 0.06 17.40 10.56
CA PHE A 12 0.64 17.75 9.27
C PHE A 12 -0.19 18.86 8.63
N ALA A 13 0.21 20.10 8.94
CA ALA A 13 -0.24 21.29 8.24
C ALA A 13 0.68 21.52 7.02
N SER A 14 0.14 21.26 5.83
CA SER A 14 0.46 22.01 4.60
C SER A 14 -0.66 21.76 3.60
N ALA A 15 -1.66 22.65 3.64
CA ALA A 15 -2.66 22.74 2.60
C ALA A 15 -2.01 23.39 1.37
N VAL A 16 -1.79 22.61 0.31
CA VAL A 16 -1.69 23.15 -1.06
C VAL A 16 -2.86 22.58 -1.84
N SER A 17 -3.97 23.31 -1.78
CA SER A 17 -5.14 23.10 -2.62
C SER A 17 -4.86 23.62 -4.03
N ALA A 18 -4.22 22.81 -4.88
CA ALA A 18 -4.23 23.06 -6.31
C ALA A 18 -5.52 22.45 -6.90
N LYS A 19 -6.54 23.30 -7.03
CA LYS A 19 -7.83 22.99 -7.66
C LYS A 19 -7.62 22.55 -9.10
N GLY A 20 -7.83 21.26 -9.35
CA GLY A 20 -7.66 20.65 -10.67
C GLY A 20 -8.74 21.12 -11.65
N ASN A 21 -8.34 21.95 -12.62
CA ASN A 21 -9.04 22.08 -13.88
C ASN A 21 -8.67 20.88 -14.76
N LYS A 22 -9.61 20.37 -15.56
CA LYS A 22 -9.47 19.17 -16.42
C LYS A 22 -8.51 19.37 -17.60
N ASN A 23 -7.25 19.75 -17.35
CA ASN A 23 -6.20 19.86 -18.34
C ASN A 23 -4.84 19.46 -17.73
N GLY A 24 -4.36 18.26 -18.06
CA GLY A 24 -2.94 17.96 -18.26
C GLY A 24 -1.94 17.95 -17.10
N THR A 25 -2.27 18.43 -15.90
CA THR A 25 -1.30 18.42 -14.78
C THR A 25 -1.48 17.18 -13.92
N ASP A 26 -0.46 16.31 -13.89
CA ASP A 26 -0.37 15.18 -12.95
C ASP A 26 -0.68 15.71 -11.54
N SER A 27 -1.56 15.04 -10.78
CA SER A 27 -1.84 15.44 -9.40
C SER A 27 -0.55 15.47 -8.58
N VAL A 28 -0.46 16.29 -7.53
CA VAL A 28 0.71 16.32 -6.63
C VAL A 28 1.09 14.91 -6.18
N GLN A 29 0.08 14.07 -5.92
CA GLN A 29 0.26 12.65 -5.60
C GLN A 29 0.92 11.85 -6.74
N ALA A 30 0.50 12.02 -7.99
CA ALA A 30 1.10 11.35 -9.14
C ALA A 30 2.55 11.82 -9.37
N GLN A 31 2.83 13.12 -9.18
CA GLN A 31 4.17 13.67 -9.25
C GLN A 31 5.07 13.11 -8.13
N CYS A 32 4.57 13.01 -6.90
CA CYS A 32 5.30 12.36 -5.81
C CYS A 32 5.53 10.87 -6.08
N ALA A 33 4.53 10.12 -6.56
CA ALA A 33 4.72 8.72 -6.93
C ALA A 33 5.77 8.55 -8.04
N GLN A 34 5.79 9.46 -9.01
CA GLN A 34 6.80 9.50 -10.06
C GLN A 34 8.19 9.78 -9.47
N MET A 35 8.34 10.79 -8.60
CA MET A 35 9.59 11.07 -7.91
C MET A 35 10.08 9.87 -7.10
N ALA A 36 9.24 9.25 -6.27
CA ALA A 36 9.59 8.06 -5.50
C ALA A 36 10.14 6.93 -6.39
N LYS A 37 9.46 6.67 -7.51
CA LYS A 37 9.84 5.63 -8.47
C LYS A 37 11.19 5.95 -9.14
N LEU A 38 11.43 7.22 -9.45
CA LEU A 38 12.70 7.66 -10.04
C LEU A 38 13.83 7.55 -8.99
N THR A 39 13.62 8.04 -7.77
CA THR A 39 14.57 7.92 -6.66
C THR A 39 14.94 6.46 -6.40
N GLN A 40 13.98 5.54 -6.31
CA GLN A 40 14.26 4.12 -6.13
C GLN A 40 15.11 3.51 -7.26
N GLN A 41 14.93 3.98 -8.50
CA GLN A 41 15.71 3.49 -9.63
C GLN A 41 17.14 4.02 -9.60
N VAL A 42 17.32 5.27 -9.20
CA VAL A 42 18.62 5.91 -8.97
C VAL A 42 19.36 5.21 -7.83
N ASP A 43 18.71 5.01 -6.68
CA ASP A 43 19.28 4.32 -5.53
C ASP A 43 19.68 2.87 -5.87
N LEU A 44 18.85 2.18 -6.65
CA LEU A 44 19.17 0.83 -7.12
C LEU A 44 20.35 0.83 -8.10
N ALA A 45 20.42 1.80 -9.03
CA ALA A 45 21.53 1.91 -9.97
C ALA A 45 22.86 2.22 -9.26
N ALA A 46 22.80 2.96 -8.15
CA ALA A 46 23.95 3.30 -7.31
C ALA A 46 24.37 2.15 -6.37
N ASN A 47 23.50 1.18 -6.08
CA ASN A 47 23.84 0.04 -5.22
C ASN A 47 24.29 -1.16 -6.06
N GLU A 48 25.60 -1.25 -6.31
CA GLU A 48 26.18 -2.27 -7.20
C GLU A 48 25.83 -3.70 -6.79
N THR A 49 25.86 -4.03 -5.49
CA THR A 49 25.54 -5.38 -5.01
C THR A 49 24.06 -5.74 -5.23
N LYS A 50 23.12 -4.84 -4.89
CA LYS A 50 21.69 -5.09 -5.13
C LYS A 50 21.38 -5.14 -6.62
N LEU A 51 22.04 -4.31 -7.41
CA LEU A 51 21.88 -4.27 -8.85
C LEU A 51 22.37 -5.56 -9.51
N ALA A 52 23.57 -6.01 -9.14
CA ALA A 52 24.15 -7.27 -9.57
C ALA A 52 23.24 -8.46 -9.22
N ASN A 53 22.76 -8.53 -7.97
CA ASN A 53 21.83 -9.57 -7.53
C ASN A 53 20.49 -9.55 -8.30
N LYS A 54 19.98 -8.35 -8.65
CA LYS A 54 18.71 -8.23 -9.36
C LYS A 54 18.80 -8.68 -10.82
N PHE A 55 19.97 -8.51 -11.43
CA PHE A 55 20.23 -8.86 -12.83
C PHE A 55 21.07 -10.13 -12.97
N ASP A 56 21.18 -10.95 -11.91
CA ASP A 56 21.96 -12.20 -11.91
C ASP A 56 23.40 -12.04 -12.45
N ASN A 57 24.06 -10.93 -12.08
CA ASN A 57 25.38 -10.52 -12.58
C ASN A 57 25.47 -10.36 -14.12
N ASN A 58 24.34 -10.21 -14.82
CA ASN A 58 24.33 -9.93 -16.25
C ASN A 58 24.76 -8.48 -16.52
N GLN A 59 26.03 -8.30 -16.88
CA GLN A 59 26.62 -6.98 -17.10
C GLN A 59 25.90 -6.16 -18.16
N THR A 60 25.49 -6.79 -19.28
CA THR A 60 24.75 -6.09 -20.35
C THR A 60 23.40 -5.55 -19.86
N ALA A 61 22.67 -6.32 -19.05
CA ALA A 61 21.41 -5.88 -18.47
C ALA A 61 21.61 -4.77 -17.41
N ILE A 62 22.68 -4.87 -16.62
CA ILE A 62 23.09 -3.85 -15.64
C ILE A 62 23.40 -2.53 -16.34
N ASP A 63 24.21 -2.56 -17.40
CA ASP A 63 24.59 -1.36 -18.16
C ASP A 63 23.38 -0.74 -18.85
N ALA A 64 22.51 -1.55 -19.45
CA ALA A 64 21.25 -1.08 -20.04
C ALA A 64 20.31 -0.45 -19.00
N PHE A 65 20.30 -0.97 -17.77
CA PHE A 65 19.55 -0.36 -16.67
C PHE A 65 20.17 0.98 -16.24
N LYS A 66 21.48 1.04 -16.02
CA LYS A 66 22.20 2.28 -15.64
C LYS A 66 21.99 3.38 -16.69
N ALA A 67 22.07 3.05 -17.99
CA ALA A 67 21.78 3.98 -19.07
C ALA A 67 20.35 4.54 -19.01
N LYS A 68 19.34 3.67 -18.82
CA LYS A 68 17.94 4.10 -18.64
C LYS A 68 17.70 4.94 -17.39
N VAL A 69 18.53 4.77 -16.36
CA VAL A 69 18.45 5.56 -15.12
C VAL A 69 19.10 6.92 -15.29
N ALA A 70 20.17 7.04 -16.09
CA ALA A 70 20.77 8.33 -16.41
C ALA A 70 19.77 9.31 -17.06
N ASP A 71 18.98 8.84 -18.03
CA ASP A 71 17.91 9.65 -18.66
C ASP A 71 16.83 10.08 -17.65
N LYS A 72 16.55 9.22 -16.67
CA LYS A 72 15.57 9.44 -15.61
C LYS A 72 16.07 10.36 -14.51
N GLN A 73 17.38 10.45 -14.32
CA GLN A 73 18.00 11.37 -13.37
C GLN A 73 17.69 12.83 -13.75
N ALA A 74 17.72 13.17 -15.04
CA ALA A 74 17.35 14.50 -15.50
C ALA A 74 15.91 14.86 -15.10
N LYS A 75 14.97 13.94 -15.32
CA LYS A 75 13.56 14.12 -14.91
C LYS A 75 13.40 14.23 -13.40
N LEU A 76 14.15 13.43 -12.63
CA LEU A 76 14.17 13.52 -11.17
C LEU A 76 14.68 14.89 -10.72
N ASN A 77 15.77 15.40 -11.31
CA ASN A 77 16.32 16.72 -10.99
C ASN A 77 15.31 17.84 -11.27
N THR A 78 14.58 17.78 -12.39
CA THR A 78 13.51 18.74 -12.69
C THR A 78 12.42 18.72 -11.62
N LEU A 79 11.92 17.54 -11.25
CA LEU A 79 10.89 17.43 -10.21
C LEU A 79 11.41 17.89 -8.83
N SER A 80 12.65 17.55 -8.49
CA SER A 80 13.30 17.93 -7.24
C SER A 80 13.64 19.42 -7.13
N SER A 81 13.66 20.15 -8.26
CA SER A 81 13.88 21.61 -8.24
C SER A 81 12.66 22.40 -7.76
N ASN A 82 11.47 21.78 -7.75
CA ASN A 82 10.26 22.39 -7.22
C ASN A 82 10.16 22.16 -5.71
N THR A 83 10.56 23.14 -4.92
CA THR A 83 10.66 23.04 -3.45
C THR A 83 9.31 22.68 -2.80
N THR A 84 8.22 23.33 -3.20
CA THR A 84 6.86 23.02 -2.70
C THR A 84 6.47 21.57 -2.99
N LEU A 85 6.78 21.07 -4.19
CA LEU A 85 6.56 19.66 -4.52
C LEU A 85 7.42 18.74 -3.65
N THR A 86 8.70 19.06 -3.45
CA THR A 86 9.59 18.23 -2.63
C THR A 86 9.14 18.12 -1.17
N GLU A 87 8.65 19.21 -0.58
CA GLU A 87 8.11 19.23 0.78
C GLU A 87 6.85 18.37 0.87
N ALA A 88 5.91 18.51 -0.08
CA ALA A 88 4.71 17.68 -0.14
C ALA A 88 5.08 16.19 -0.33
N CYS A 89 6.07 15.90 -1.18
CA CYS A 89 6.51 14.54 -1.45
C CYS A 89 7.30 13.92 -0.29
N ALA A 90 7.96 14.71 0.57
CA ALA A 90 8.66 14.19 1.75
C ALA A 90 7.71 13.43 2.69
N VAL A 91 6.50 13.96 2.92
CA VAL A 91 5.45 13.29 3.71
C VAL A 91 4.98 12.01 3.02
N VAL A 92 4.78 12.06 1.70
CA VAL A 92 4.39 10.89 0.89
C VAL A 92 5.48 9.81 0.91
N PHE A 93 6.75 10.20 0.85
CA PHE A 93 7.88 9.27 0.92
C PHE A 93 8.02 8.64 2.29
N ALA A 94 7.89 9.42 3.36
CA ALA A 94 7.89 8.90 4.72
C ALA A 94 6.76 7.87 4.89
N HIS A 95 5.55 8.19 4.41
CA HIS A 95 4.44 7.24 4.40
C HIS A 95 4.74 5.97 3.58
N ALA A 96 5.28 6.12 2.37
CA ALA A 96 5.62 4.99 1.50
C ALA A 96 6.71 4.09 2.10
N GLN A 97 7.72 4.67 2.77
CA GLN A 97 8.74 3.92 3.50
C GLN A 97 8.12 3.12 4.64
N SER A 98 7.22 3.72 5.42
CA SER A 98 6.50 3.00 6.47
C SER A 98 5.64 1.86 5.90
N VAL A 99 4.97 2.07 4.76
CA VAL A 99 4.22 1.00 4.08
C VAL A 99 5.13 -0.15 3.65
N GLN A 100 6.29 0.16 3.07
CA GLN A 100 7.27 -0.86 2.69
C GLN A 100 7.84 -1.61 3.89
N ALA A 101 8.08 -0.91 5.00
CA ALA A 101 8.48 -1.53 6.26
C ALA A 101 7.43 -2.53 6.74
N CYS A 102 6.15 -2.18 6.69
CA CYS A 102 5.06 -3.10 7.04
C CYS A 102 4.98 -4.30 6.11
N SER A 103 5.15 -4.10 4.80
CA SER A 103 5.19 -5.21 3.84
C SER A 103 6.35 -6.17 4.14
N LYS A 104 7.52 -5.65 4.51
CA LYS A 104 8.67 -6.50 4.89
C LYS A 104 8.40 -7.28 6.17
N ILE A 105 7.80 -6.65 7.17
CA ILE A 105 7.38 -7.31 8.41
C ILE A 105 6.47 -8.50 8.08
N GLN A 106 5.42 -8.28 7.28
CA GLN A 106 4.50 -9.33 6.87
C GLN A 106 5.19 -10.44 6.05
N ASP A 107 6.08 -10.08 5.13
CA ASP A 107 6.84 -11.06 4.34
C ASP A 107 7.74 -11.92 5.22
N TRP A 108 8.36 -11.33 6.26
CA TRP A 108 9.18 -12.07 7.22
C TRP A 108 8.34 -12.99 8.10
N GLU A 109 7.21 -12.51 8.61
CA GLU A 109 6.27 -13.35 9.37
C GLU A 109 5.81 -14.56 8.55
N GLN A 110 5.46 -14.37 7.28
CA GLN A 110 5.08 -15.47 6.38
C GLN A 110 6.24 -16.43 6.12
N GLN A 111 7.47 -15.91 5.96
CA GLN A 111 8.66 -16.76 5.78
C GLN A 111 8.93 -17.61 7.01
N ILE A 112 8.83 -17.02 8.21
CA ILE A 112 9.01 -17.71 9.49
C ILE A 112 7.94 -18.77 9.68
N ALA A 113 6.67 -18.43 9.45
CA ALA A 113 5.56 -19.37 9.55
C ALA A 113 5.68 -20.54 8.55
N LEU A 114 6.15 -20.27 7.33
CA LEU A 114 6.42 -21.30 6.34
C LEU A 114 7.61 -22.18 6.72
N ALA A 115 8.69 -21.60 7.27
CA ALA A 115 9.86 -22.34 7.73
C ALA A 115 9.53 -23.27 8.90
N ALA A 116 8.55 -22.91 9.73
CA ALA A 116 8.05 -23.73 10.82
C ALA A 116 7.08 -24.85 10.39
N ASN A 117 6.62 -24.85 9.13
CA ASN A 117 5.73 -25.88 8.59
C ASN A 117 6.50 -26.82 7.66
N ASP A 118 7.13 -27.85 8.23
CA ASP A 118 8.01 -28.77 7.49
C ASP A 118 7.30 -29.44 6.29
N THR A 119 6.02 -29.80 6.41
CA THR A 119 5.25 -30.42 5.31
C THR A 119 5.09 -29.45 4.13
N LYS A 120 4.63 -28.22 4.39
CA LYS A 120 4.43 -27.20 3.35
C LYS A 120 5.76 -26.75 2.75
N LEU A 121 6.81 -26.70 3.57
CA LEU A 121 8.15 -26.35 3.15
C LEU A 121 8.75 -27.44 2.23
N THR A 122 8.62 -28.71 2.62
CA THR A 122 9.05 -29.87 1.83
C THR A 122 8.31 -29.91 0.50
N SER A 123 7.00 -29.73 0.50
CA SER A 123 6.20 -29.66 -0.74
C SER A 123 6.59 -28.48 -1.63
N LYS A 124 6.97 -27.33 -1.06
CA LYS A 124 7.37 -26.14 -1.84
C LYS A 124 8.71 -26.32 -2.53
N PHE A 125 9.61 -27.10 -1.95
CA PHE A 125 10.97 -27.31 -2.44
C PHE A 125 11.19 -28.72 -2.99
N ASP A 126 10.13 -29.48 -3.25
CA ASP A 126 10.16 -30.85 -3.78
C ASP A 126 11.12 -31.77 -2.99
N GLY A 127 11.18 -31.59 -1.67
CA GLY A 127 12.10 -32.34 -0.80
C GLY A 127 13.57 -32.01 -0.97
N ASN A 128 13.95 -30.98 -1.73
CA ASN A 128 15.33 -30.56 -1.89
C ASN A 128 15.88 -29.97 -0.58
N THR A 129 16.64 -30.77 0.15
CA THR A 129 17.18 -30.44 1.47
C THR A 129 18.04 -29.18 1.45
N THR A 130 18.89 -28.99 0.44
CA THR A 130 19.73 -27.78 0.31
C THR A 130 18.89 -26.50 0.19
N LYS A 131 17.81 -26.52 -0.61
CA LYS A 131 16.90 -25.37 -0.74
C LYS A 131 16.09 -25.14 0.54
N ILE A 132 15.68 -26.21 1.21
CA ILE A 132 14.97 -26.17 2.49
C ILE A 132 15.86 -25.52 3.56
N ASP A 133 17.10 -25.96 3.69
CA ASP A 133 18.05 -25.43 4.68
C ASP A 133 18.40 -23.97 4.38
N ALA A 134 18.64 -23.64 3.11
CA ALA A 134 18.86 -22.25 2.70
C ALA A 134 17.64 -21.35 3.00
N PHE A 135 16.42 -21.89 2.85
CA PHE A 135 15.20 -21.16 3.22
C PHE A 135 15.07 -20.99 4.73
N LYS A 136 15.32 -22.04 5.52
CA LYS A 136 15.31 -21.97 6.98
C LYS A 136 16.33 -20.95 7.49
N ALA A 137 17.54 -20.92 6.95
CA ALA A 137 18.55 -19.91 7.28
C ALA A 137 18.09 -18.47 6.96
N LYS A 138 17.44 -18.26 5.80
CA LYS A 138 16.84 -16.96 5.45
C LYS A 138 15.70 -16.58 6.40
N ALA A 139 14.85 -17.53 6.79
CA ALA A 139 13.77 -17.30 7.74
C ALA A 139 14.31 -16.96 9.14
N SER A 140 15.40 -17.59 9.59
CA SER A 140 16.08 -17.21 10.84
C SER A 140 16.65 -15.79 10.78
N SER A 141 17.29 -15.40 9.67
CA SER A 141 17.75 -14.00 9.50
C SER A 141 16.58 -13.01 9.45
N ALA A 142 15.47 -13.41 8.82
CA ALA A 142 14.24 -12.63 8.81
C ALA A 142 13.66 -12.46 10.22
N ALA A 143 13.74 -13.49 11.08
CA ALA A 143 13.28 -13.42 12.48
C ALA A 143 14.07 -12.39 13.29
N THR A 144 15.39 -12.31 13.13
CA THR A 144 16.21 -11.27 13.78
C THR A 144 15.79 -9.87 13.31
N LYS A 145 15.67 -9.66 11.99
CA LYS A 145 15.26 -8.36 11.44
C LYS A 145 13.83 -7.98 11.84
N LEU A 146 12.94 -8.97 11.94
CA LEU A 146 11.58 -8.77 12.42
C LEU A 146 11.57 -8.31 13.87
N ALA A 147 12.40 -8.91 14.74
CA ALA A 147 12.52 -8.46 16.13
C ALA A 147 13.05 -7.01 16.22
N ASP A 148 14.05 -6.66 15.41
CA ASP A 148 14.57 -5.28 15.36
C ASP A 148 13.49 -4.29 14.91
N MET A 149 12.74 -4.60 13.85
CA MET A 149 11.72 -3.69 13.31
C MET A 149 10.46 -3.62 14.19
N THR A 150 10.09 -4.70 14.87
CA THR A 150 8.90 -4.72 15.74
C THR A 150 9.14 -4.09 17.11
N SER A 151 10.40 -3.83 17.48
CA SER A 151 10.74 -3.04 18.68
C SER A 151 10.27 -1.58 18.61
N ASN A 152 10.04 -1.05 17.40
CA ASN A 152 9.52 0.30 17.20
C ASN A 152 7.99 0.32 17.29
N SER A 153 7.45 0.75 18.43
CA SER A 153 6.01 0.77 18.71
C SER A 153 5.19 1.65 17.75
N THR A 154 5.78 2.75 17.27
CA THR A 154 5.13 3.62 16.27
C THR A 154 4.98 2.91 14.95
N LEU A 155 6.02 2.19 14.50
CA LEU A 155 5.97 1.40 13.28
C LEU A 155 4.99 0.25 13.40
N THR A 156 4.98 -0.50 14.50
CA THR A 156 4.04 -1.63 14.67
C THR A 156 2.59 -1.17 14.72
N THR A 157 2.31 -0.06 15.39
CA THR A 157 0.97 0.56 15.39
C THR A 157 0.57 0.97 13.97
N PHE A 158 1.46 1.64 13.24
CA PHE A 158 1.21 2.01 11.84
C PHE A 158 0.96 0.78 10.96
N CYS A 159 1.73 -0.30 11.14
CA CYS A 159 1.56 -1.54 10.38
C CYS A 159 0.26 -2.27 10.67
N SER A 160 -0.21 -2.25 11.92
CA SER A 160 -1.52 -2.79 12.28
C SER A 160 -2.65 -2.03 11.56
N VAL A 161 -2.62 -0.70 11.57
CA VAL A 161 -3.58 0.12 10.83
C VAL A 161 -3.49 -0.15 9.33
N GLN A 162 -2.27 -0.24 8.78
CA GLN A 162 -2.11 -0.52 7.36
C GLN A 162 -2.56 -1.92 6.96
N GLN A 163 -2.39 -2.92 7.83
CA GLN A 163 -2.92 -4.24 7.60
C GLN A 163 -4.45 -4.18 7.47
N THR A 164 -5.13 -3.47 8.38
CA THR A 164 -6.57 -3.25 8.27
C THR A 164 -6.96 -2.56 6.96
N VAL A 165 -6.25 -1.51 6.55
CA VAL A 165 -6.47 -0.83 5.26
C VAL A 165 -6.32 -1.81 4.09
N GLN A 166 -5.31 -2.67 4.10
CA GLN A 166 -5.08 -3.66 3.04
C GLN A 166 -6.16 -4.75 3.04
N GLU A 167 -6.63 -5.18 4.21
CA GLU A 167 -7.76 -6.11 4.34
C GLU A 167 -9.05 -5.50 3.78
N CYS A 168 -9.32 -4.22 4.07
CA CYS A 168 -10.45 -3.49 3.48
C CYS A 168 -10.36 -3.42 1.95
N ARG A 169 -9.17 -3.11 1.41
CA ARG A 169 -8.92 -3.09 -0.03
C ARG A 169 -9.08 -4.47 -0.65
N ALA A 170 -8.55 -5.50 0.01
CA ALA A 170 -8.68 -6.89 -0.43
C ALA A 170 -10.16 -7.29 -0.51
N MET A 171 -10.98 -6.96 0.50
CA MET A 171 -12.42 -7.20 0.45
C MET A 171 -13.08 -6.52 -0.76
N SER A 172 -12.78 -5.26 -1.03
CA SER A 172 -13.32 -4.56 -2.20
C SER A 172 -12.90 -5.22 -3.53
N GLN A 173 -11.66 -5.71 -3.63
CA GLN A 173 -11.21 -6.43 -4.83
C GLN A 173 -11.86 -7.81 -4.97
N LEU A 174 -12.05 -8.53 -3.87
CA LEU A 174 -12.76 -9.81 -3.86
C LEU A 174 -14.23 -9.61 -4.27
N GLN A 175 -14.90 -8.58 -3.75
CA GLN A 175 -16.27 -8.21 -4.17
C GLN A 175 -16.35 -7.93 -5.68
N LYS A 176 -15.39 -7.18 -6.24
CA LYS A 176 -15.32 -6.94 -7.68
C LYS A 176 -15.08 -8.21 -8.49
N ALA A 177 -14.22 -9.10 -8.01
CA ALA A 177 -13.95 -10.38 -8.67
C ALA A 177 -15.19 -11.29 -8.68
N VAL A 178 -15.92 -11.35 -7.55
CA VAL A 178 -17.19 -12.07 -7.43
C VAL A 178 -18.24 -11.48 -8.36
N ALA A 179 -18.44 -10.15 -8.33
CA ALA A 179 -19.40 -9.47 -9.19
C ALA A 179 -19.11 -9.70 -10.69
N MET A 180 -17.83 -9.68 -11.07
CA MET A 180 -17.40 -10.00 -12.44
C MET A 180 -17.70 -11.46 -12.79
N ALA A 181 -17.51 -12.41 -11.87
CA ALA A 181 -17.82 -13.82 -12.11
C ALA A 181 -19.32 -14.08 -12.28
N SER A 182 -20.17 -13.32 -11.57
CA SER A 182 -21.62 -13.40 -11.73
C SER A 182 -22.15 -12.74 -13.01
N ASN A 183 -21.32 -11.97 -13.73
CA ASN A 183 -21.72 -11.32 -14.99
C ASN A 183 -21.21 -12.13 -16.18
N THR A 184 -22.01 -13.11 -16.60
CA THR A 184 -21.69 -14.03 -17.70
C THR A 184 -21.29 -13.30 -18.99
N THR A 185 -22.00 -12.22 -19.35
CA THR A 185 -21.72 -11.43 -20.57
C THR A 185 -20.36 -10.72 -20.48
N ALA A 186 -20.06 -10.07 -19.36
CA ALA A 186 -18.77 -9.39 -19.16
C ALA A 186 -17.61 -10.40 -19.12
N LEU A 187 -17.86 -11.59 -18.55
CA LEU A 187 -16.88 -12.66 -18.47
C LEU A 187 -16.58 -13.28 -19.84
N GLN A 188 -17.62 -13.53 -20.63
CA GLN A 188 -17.50 -13.97 -22.02
C GLN A 188 -16.74 -12.95 -22.87
N ALA A 189 -17.08 -11.66 -22.76
CA ALA A 189 -16.37 -10.60 -23.47
C ALA A 189 -14.90 -10.47 -23.04
N LYS A 190 -14.61 -10.60 -21.73
CA LYS A 190 -13.25 -10.50 -21.19
C LYS A 190 -12.32 -11.64 -21.63
N PHE A 191 -12.88 -12.82 -21.88
CA PHE A 191 -12.13 -14.01 -22.25
C PHE A 191 -12.39 -14.46 -23.70
N ASP A 192 -13.02 -13.63 -24.52
CA ASP A 192 -13.36 -13.92 -25.92
C ASP A 192 -14.08 -15.27 -26.09
N GLY A 193 -14.98 -15.60 -25.15
CA GLY A 193 -15.69 -16.87 -25.11
C GLY A 193 -14.82 -18.09 -24.77
N ASN A 194 -13.57 -17.93 -24.33
CA ASN A 194 -12.70 -19.04 -23.95
C ASN A 194 -13.19 -19.71 -22.65
N GLN A 195 -13.88 -20.83 -22.80
CA GLN A 195 -14.52 -21.54 -21.68
C GLN A 195 -13.52 -21.97 -20.60
N THR A 196 -12.32 -22.44 -20.97
CA THR A 196 -11.29 -22.84 -19.97
C THR A 196 -10.84 -21.67 -19.10
N LYS A 197 -10.67 -20.47 -19.68
CA LYS A 197 -10.33 -19.26 -18.90
C LYS A 197 -11.50 -18.80 -18.04
N ILE A 198 -12.72 -18.87 -18.58
CA ILE A 198 -13.97 -18.58 -17.85
C ILE A 198 -14.09 -19.50 -16.64
N ASP A 199 -13.98 -20.81 -16.82
CA ASP A 199 -14.10 -21.80 -15.73
C ASP A 199 -13.00 -21.60 -14.68
N LYS A 200 -11.76 -21.35 -15.12
CA LYS A 200 -10.64 -21.05 -14.21
C LYS A 200 -10.88 -19.77 -13.42
N PHE A 201 -11.48 -18.75 -14.03
CA PHE A 201 -11.84 -17.52 -13.35
C PHE A 201 -12.98 -17.76 -12.35
N THR A 202 -14.04 -18.45 -12.75
CA THR A 202 -15.18 -18.78 -11.89
C THR A 202 -14.76 -19.62 -10.68
N ALA A 203 -13.85 -20.59 -10.87
CA ALA A 203 -13.28 -21.36 -9.77
C ALA A 203 -12.43 -20.49 -8.81
N LYS A 204 -11.66 -19.54 -9.33
CA LYS A 204 -10.94 -18.56 -8.51
C LYS A 204 -11.91 -17.62 -7.79
N ALA A 205 -13.00 -17.21 -8.43
CA ALA A 205 -14.02 -16.35 -7.86
C ALA A 205 -14.81 -17.05 -6.75
N ALA A 206 -15.07 -18.36 -6.86
CA ALA A 206 -15.65 -19.14 -5.77
C ALA A 206 -14.73 -19.18 -4.53
N LYS A 207 -13.42 -19.36 -4.73
CA LYS A 207 -12.44 -19.23 -3.63
C LYS A 207 -12.38 -17.81 -3.07
N ALA A 208 -12.50 -16.81 -3.94
CA ALA A 208 -12.57 -15.41 -3.55
C ALA A 208 -13.82 -15.12 -2.71
N GLN A 209 -14.96 -15.73 -3.05
CA GLN A 209 -16.21 -15.64 -2.29
C GLN A 209 -16.02 -16.22 -0.89
N SER A 210 -15.48 -17.44 -0.75
CA SER A 210 -15.24 -18.03 0.57
C SER A 210 -14.31 -17.17 1.44
N LYS A 211 -13.28 -16.56 0.83
CA LYS A 211 -12.38 -15.64 1.54
C LYS A 211 -13.09 -14.34 1.91
N LEU A 212 -13.94 -13.82 1.02
CA LEU A 212 -14.73 -12.63 1.27
C LEU A 212 -15.72 -12.86 2.41
N ASP A 213 -16.43 -13.99 2.43
CA ASP A 213 -17.37 -14.35 3.50
C ASP A 213 -16.66 -14.45 4.85
N ALA A 214 -15.47 -15.07 4.88
CA ALA A 214 -14.65 -15.14 6.09
C ALA A 214 -14.22 -13.75 6.61
N LEU A 215 -13.88 -12.82 5.70
CA LEU A 215 -13.53 -11.45 6.08
C LEU A 215 -14.76 -10.64 6.52
N MET A 216 -15.90 -10.82 5.85
CA MET A 216 -17.16 -10.14 6.18
C MET A 216 -17.75 -10.63 7.51
N ALA A 217 -17.45 -11.87 7.91
CA ALA A 217 -17.81 -12.39 9.23
C ALA A 217 -17.10 -11.66 10.39
N ASN A 218 -16.00 -10.95 10.12
CA ASN A 218 -15.35 -10.11 11.11
C ASN A 218 -16.04 -8.73 11.17
N SER A 219 -16.99 -8.58 12.10
CA SER A 219 -17.78 -7.37 12.27
C SER A 219 -16.95 -6.12 12.60
N THR A 220 -15.86 -6.27 13.36
CA THR A 220 -14.93 -5.18 13.68
C THR A 220 -14.21 -4.69 12.42
N LEU A 221 -13.71 -5.62 11.60
CA LEU A 221 -13.09 -5.29 10.31
C LEU A 221 -14.11 -4.59 9.40
N MET A 222 -15.33 -5.11 9.29
CA MET A 222 -16.39 -4.50 8.46
C MET A 222 -16.76 -3.08 8.92
N SER A 223 -16.87 -2.84 10.22
CA SER A 223 -17.11 -1.51 10.78
C SER A 223 -15.96 -0.55 10.44
N THR A 224 -14.71 -1.02 10.61
CA THR A 224 -13.51 -0.22 10.33
C THR A 224 -13.37 0.10 8.83
N CYS A 225 -13.68 -0.85 7.96
CA CYS A 225 -13.65 -0.61 6.52
C CYS A 225 -14.76 0.33 6.07
N SER A 226 -15.93 0.24 6.69
CA SER A 226 -17.05 1.16 6.43
C SER A 226 -16.70 2.58 6.86
N SER A 227 -16.13 2.78 8.05
CA SER A 227 -15.72 4.11 8.52
C SER A 227 -14.59 4.69 7.68
N LEU A 228 -13.63 3.86 7.24
CA LEU A 228 -12.56 4.28 6.33
C LEU A 228 -13.12 4.71 4.96
N SER A 229 -14.12 4.00 4.44
CA SER A 229 -14.77 4.35 3.18
C SER A 229 -15.58 5.65 3.27
N GLN A 230 -16.22 5.90 4.41
CA GLN A 230 -16.94 7.14 4.69
C GLN A 230 -15.99 8.33 4.83
N ALA A 231 -14.85 8.15 5.51
CA ALA A 231 -13.81 9.17 5.58
C ALA A 231 -13.25 9.52 4.19
N ALA A 232 -13.14 8.54 3.28
CA ALA A 232 -12.71 8.77 1.90
C ALA A 232 -13.78 9.48 1.04
N THR A 233 -15.07 9.37 1.39
CA THR A 233 -16.20 9.93 0.63
C THR A 233 -16.60 11.33 1.15
N ASN A 234 -16.44 11.58 2.45
CA ASN A 234 -16.83 12.82 3.12
C ASN A 234 -15.75 13.92 3.11
N GLY A 235 -14.79 13.85 2.19
CA GLY A 235 -13.88 14.99 1.92
C GLY A 235 -14.59 16.23 1.35
N ASN A 236 -15.92 16.28 1.38
CA ASN A 236 -16.74 17.37 0.88
C ASN A 236 -18.10 17.45 1.58
N THR A 237 -18.13 17.82 2.87
CA THR A 237 -19.18 18.68 3.46
C THR A 237 -18.87 19.05 4.91
N ASN A 238 -18.97 20.34 5.20
CA ASN A 238 -19.12 20.89 6.55
C ASN A 238 -20.10 20.05 7.38
N GLY A 239 -19.65 19.58 8.53
CA GLY A 239 -20.48 19.00 9.57
C GLY A 239 -20.17 19.66 10.90
N ALA A 240 -20.52 20.95 11.02
CA ALA A 240 -20.65 21.59 12.31
C ALA A 240 -21.73 20.82 13.10
N ALA A 241 -21.33 20.08 14.13
CA ALA A 241 -22.24 19.69 15.19
C ALA A 241 -22.33 20.88 16.14
N THR A 242 -23.32 21.73 15.90
CA THR A 242 -23.83 22.73 16.84
C THR A 242 -24.13 22.08 18.19
N THR A 243 -23.50 22.58 19.25
CA THR A 243 -24.17 22.68 20.55
C THR A 243 -23.96 24.12 21.01
N ASP A 244 -25.05 24.87 20.88
CA ASP A 244 -25.18 26.29 21.17
C ASP A 244 -25.25 26.48 22.69
N SER A 245 -24.42 27.38 23.23
CA SER A 245 -24.67 28.11 24.49
C SER A 245 -23.71 29.30 24.55
N LYS A 246 -24.25 30.44 24.09
CA LYS A 246 -23.68 31.80 24.11
C LYS A 246 -23.06 32.19 25.46
N THR A 247 -21.91 32.87 25.42
CA THR A 247 -21.72 34.25 25.95
C THR A 247 -20.35 34.79 25.52
N ALA A 248 -20.35 36.06 25.11
CA ALA A 248 -19.30 36.78 24.40
C ALA A 248 -18.08 37.19 25.24
N SER A 249 -16.90 37.31 24.61
CA SER A 249 -16.17 38.59 24.43
C SER A 249 -14.82 38.37 23.74
N ALA A 250 -14.43 39.37 22.95
CA ALA A 250 -13.37 39.39 21.95
C ALA A 250 -11.93 39.19 22.48
N ALA A 251 -11.12 38.44 21.71
CA ALA A 251 -9.80 38.81 21.18
C ALA A 251 -8.95 37.56 20.91
N GLY A 252 -8.46 37.41 19.68
CA GLY A 252 -7.39 36.45 19.32
C GLY A 252 -7.84 35.27 18.48
N SER A 253 -7.98 35.50 17.17
CA SER A 253 -8.22 34.47 16.16
C SER A 253 -7.03 33.50 16.08
N ILE A 254 -7.11 32.38 16.79
CA ILE A 254 -6.32 31.17 16.50
C ILE A 254 -7.34 30.04 16.29
N GLU A 255 -7.96 30.04 15.11
CA GLU A 255 -8.80 28.92 14.67
C GLU A 255 -7.90 27.78 14.17
N ALA A 256 -7.73 26.80 15.05
CA ALA A 256 -7.82 25.37 14.80
C ALA A 256 -7.22 24.86 13.46
N ALA A 257 -5.89 24.73 13.43
CA ALA A 257 -5.22 23.79 12.54
C ALA A 257 -5.45 22.35 13.04
N GLY A 258 -6.61 21.77 12.69
CA GLY A 258 -7.02 20.43 13.10
C GLY A 258 -7.30 19.53 11.91
N SER A 259 -6.57 18.41 11.85
CA SER A 259 -6.94 17.16 11.20
C SER A 259 -6.92 17.12 9.65
N MET A 260 -5.72 16.98 9.09
CA MET A 260 -5.52 16.45 7.72
C MET A 260 -5.07 14.99 7.80
N ILE A 261 -6.02 14.07 8.02
CA ILE A 261 -5.83 12.64 7.74
C ILE A 261 -7.02 12.19 6.88
N SER A 262 -6.70 11.43 5.84
CA SER A 262 -7.63 10.68 4.97
C SER A 262 -8.31 11.43 3.83
N ALA A 263 -7.66 11.36 2.67
CA ALA A 263 -8.34 11.24 1.36
C ALA A 263 -7.48 10.52 0.29
N ALA A 264 -6.17 10.33 0.51
CA ALA A 264 -5.26 9.80 -0.51
C ALA A 264 -5.19 8.26 -0.61
N VAL A 265 -5.92 7.49 0.20
CA VAL A 265 -5.77 6.03 0.30
C VAL A 265 -6.80 5.24 -0.53
N LEU A 266 -7.81 5.86 -1.15
CA LEU A 266 -8.84 5.10 -1.88
C LEU A 266 -9.17 5.57 -3.30
N ALA A 267 -8.21 6.19 -3.98
CA ALA A 267 -8.32 6.47 -5.42
C ALA A 267 -7.14 5.88 -6.20
N ILE A 268 -7.06 4.56 -6.26
CA ILE A 268 -6.46 3.89 -7.44
C ILE A 268 -7.58 3.04 -8.05
N THR A 269 -8.24 3.68 -9.01
CA THR A 269 -9.03 3.01 -10.04
C THR A 269 -8.16 2.00 -10.79
N ALA A 270 -8.85 0.97 -11.24
CA ALA A 270 -8.37 -0.20 -11.97
C ALA A 270 -7.16 0.05 -12.88
N THR A 271 -6.17 -0.85 -12.80
CA THR A 271 -5.66 -1.67 -13.93
C THR A 271 -4.35 -2.34 -13.53
N MET A 272 -4.40 -3.41 -12.73
CA MET A 272 -3.43 -4.51 -12.84
C MET A 272 -4.11 -5.79 -12.37
N PHE A 273 -4.96 -6.33 -13.25
CA PHE A 273 -5.17 -7.77 -13.33
C PHE A 273 -3.92 -8.31 -14.04
N VAL A 274 -2.85 -8.57 -13.29
CA VAL A 274 -1.80 -9.48 -13.75
C VAL A 274 -2.09 -10.80 -13.04
N LEU A 275 -2.66 -11.69 -13.85
CA LEU A 275 -3.04 -13.06 -13.54
C LEU A 275 -1.81 -13.96 -13.36
#